data_AF-A0A453GYT1-F1
#
_entry.id   AF-A0A453GYT1-F1
#
_cell.length_a   1.000
_cell.length_b   1.000
_cell.length_c   1.000
_cell.angle_alpha   90.00
_cell.angle_beta   90.00
_cell.angle_gamma   90.00
#
_symmetry.space_group_name_H-M   'P 1'
#
loop_
_entity.id
_entity.type
_entity.pdbx_description
1 polymer ?
#
loop_
_entity_poly.entity_id
_entity_poly.type
_entity_poly.pdbx_seq_one_letter_code
_entity_poly.pdbx_strand_id
1 'polypeptide(L)'
;MAAAAIRARLDYLVTSMFTTGMLDENFQQLRSMEENGTAALGYVTEMINLFIKDTKRILNDIAGLLNQPVVDYDIVDVLVRQLKGCSYSVGAKKVNLSCMQFRRFYEPRSKERI
;
A
#
# COMPACT_ATOMS: atom_id res chain seq x y z
N MET A 1 32.58 -9.95 -2.14
CA MET A 1 31.87 -10.81 -1.17
C MET A 1 30.67 -10.11 -0.51
N ALA A 2 30.79 -8.88 0.01
CA ALA A 2 29.68 -8.18 0.67
C ALA A 2 28.44 -7.92 -0.22
N ALA A 3 28.62 -7.45 -1.46
CA ALA A 3 27.51 -7.15 -2.36
C ALA A 3 26.63 -8.38 -2.70
N ALA A 4 27.26 -9.56 -2.87
CA ALA A 4 26.52 -10.80 -3.12
C ALA A 4 25.69 -11.22 -1.90
N ALA A 5 26.24 -11.07 -0.69
CA ALA A 5 25.51 -11.35 0.55
C ALA A 5 24.32 -10.38 0.75
N ILE A 6 24.46 -9.11 0.38
CA ILE A 6 23.38 -8.13 0.45
C ILE A 6 22.24 -8.51 -0.51
N ARG A 7 22.57 -8.89 -1.75
CA ARG A 7 21.55 -9.35 -2.73
C ARG A 7 20.80 -10.58 -2.23
N ALA A 8 21.52 -11.60 -1.76
CA ALA A 8 20.88 -12.81 -1.23
C ALA A 8 19.93 -12.53 -0.05
N ARG A 9 20.29 -11.58 0.82
CA ARG A 9 19.41 -11.14 1.93
C ARG A 9 18.17 -10.41 1.42
N LEU A 10 18.33 -9.55 0.42
CA LEU A 10 17.20 -8.85 -0.21
C LEU A 10 16.24 -9.83 -0.89
N ASP A 11 16.77 -10.79 -1.64
CA ASP A 11 15.96 -11.81 -2.31
C ASP A 11 15.19 -12.68 -1.31
N TYR A 12 15.85 -13.07 -0.22
CA TYR A 12 15.21 -13.78 0.88
C TYR A 12 14.09 -12.95 1.52
N LEU A 13 14.33 -11.66 1.79
CA LEU A 13 13.35 -10.76 2.37
C LEU A 13 12.11 -10.64 1.46
N VAL A 14 12.31 -10.36 0.17
CA VAL A 14 11.20 -10.23 -0.78
C VAL A 14 10.42 -11.55 -0.89
N THR A 15 11.11 -12.68 -0.97
CA THR A 15 10.47 -14.01 -0.97
C THR A 15 9.64 -14.24 0.28
N SER A 16 10.15 -13.88 1.47
CA SER A 16 9.40 -13.93 2.73
C SER A 16 8.15 -13.04 2.70
N MET A 17 8.24 -11.85 2.11
CA MET A 17 7.08 -10.94 1.98
C MET A 17 5.99 -11.52 1.05
N PHE A 18 6.35 -12.22 -0.03
CA PHE A 18 5.39 -12.95 -0.86
C PHE A 18 4.75 -14.12 -0.09
N THR A 19 5.56 -14.98 0.55
CA THR A 19 5.05 -16.17 1.28
C THR A 19 4.15 -15.80 2.45
N THR A 20 4.42 -14.69 3.14
CA THR A 20 3.57 -14.17 4.22
C THR A 20 2.38 -13.34 3.74
N GLY A 21 2.20 -13.23 2.41
CA GLY A 21 1.11 -12.53 1.75
C GLY A 21 1.14 -11.01 1.91
N MET A 22 2.30 -10.42 2.21
CA MET A 22 2.47 -8.96 2.23
C MET A 22 2.51 -8.37 0.82
N LEU A 23 3.12 -9.09 -0.13
CA LEU A 23 3.24 -8.72 -1.53
C LEU A 23 2.40 -9.64 -2.43
N ASP A 24 1.95 -9.12 -3.57
CA ASP A 24 1.21 -9.86 -4.62
C ASP A 24 1.81 -9.67 -6.03
N GLU A 25 1.13 -10.22 -7.04
CA GLU A 25 1.58 -10.17 -8.45
C GLU A 25 1.86 -8.75 -8.97
N ASN A 26 1.23 -7.69 -8.44
CA ASN A 26 1.49 -6.33 -8.89
C ASN A 26 2.92 -5.88 -8.53
N PHE A 27 3.43 -6.30 -7.36
CA PHE A 27 4.83 -6.05 -7.00
C PHE A 27 5.78 -6.81 -7.94
N GLN A 28 5.42 -8.03 -8.31
CA GLN A 28 6.20 -8.82 -9.27
C GLN A 28 6.23 -8.15 -10.66
N GLN A 29 5.11 -7.56 -11.10
CA GLN A 29 5.05 -6.80 -12.34
C GLN A 29 5.98 -5.57 -12.29
N LEU A 30 5.96 -4.79 -11.20
CA LEU A 30 6.87 -3.65 -11.03
C LEU A 30 8.34 -4.06 -11.14
N ARG A 31 8.75 -5.15 -10.48
CA ARG A 31 10.13 -5.66 -10.59
C ARG A 31 10.46 -6.11 -12.01
N SER A 32 9.53 -6.82 -12.65
CA SER A 32 9.73 -7.32 -14.02
C SER A 32 9.94 -6.18 -15.01
N MET A 33 9.23 -5.05 -14.83
CA MET A 33 9.41 -3.85 -15.67
C MET A 33 10.82 -3.26 -15.55
N GLU A 34 11.41 -3.25 -14.36
CA GLU A 34 12.78 -2.79 -14.15
C GLU A 34 13.79 -3.81 -14.72
N GLU A 35 13.58 -5.11 -14.49
CA GLU A 35 14.46 -6.19 -14.94
C GLU A 35 14.50 -6.33 -16.48
N ASN A 36 13.37 -6.15 -17.15
CA ASN A 36 13.26 -6.27 -18.61
C ASN A 36 13.54 -4.96 -19.35
N GLY A 37 13.89 -3.89 -18.63
CA GLY A 37 14.22 -2.57 -19.19
C GLY A 37 13.02 -1.74 -19.66
N THR A 38 11.79 -2.16 -19.37
CA THR A 38 10.57 -1.34 -19.62
C THR A 38 10.57 -0.08 -18.75
N ALA A 39 11.11 -0.16 -17.53
CA ALA A 39 11.26 0.95 -16.60
C ALA A 39 12.73 1.21 -16.28
N ALA A 40 13.03 2.45 -15.87
CA ALA A 40 14.39 2.87 -15.50
C ALA A 40 14.87 2.20 -14.20
N LEU A 41 16.19 2.07 -14.05
CA LEU A 41 16.80 1.65 -12.80
C LEU A 41 16.40 2.60 -11.66
N GLY A 42 15.96 2.05 -10.54
CA GLY A 42 15.41 2.76 -9.40
C GLY A 42 13.89 2.89 -9.41
N TYR A 43 13.20 2.47 -10.47
CA TYR A 43 11.74 2.64 -10.62
C TYR A 43 10.95 1.99 -9.47
N VAL A 44 11.28 0.76 -9.08
CA VAL A 44 10.62 0.08 -7.96
C VAL A 44 10.80 0.87 -6.65
N THR A 45 11.99 1.42 -6.44
CA THR A 45 12.29 2.23 -5.24
C THR A 45 11.50 3.55 -5.24
N GLU A 46 11.40 4.20 -6.39
CA GLU A 46 10.59 5.42 -6.57
C GLU A 46 9.11 5.16 -6.26
N MET A 47 8.54 4.08 -6.83
CA MET A 47 7.15 3.70 -6.60
C MET A 47 6.86 3.38 -5.12
N ILE A 48 7.78 2.67 -4.44
CA ILE A 48 7.65 2.40 -3.00
C ILE A 48 7.70 3.71 -2.19
N ASN A 49 8.61 4.63 -2.51
CA ASN A 49 8.73 5.91 -1.81
C ASN A 49 7.47 6.76 -2.00
N LEU A 50 6.91 6.79 -3.20
CA LEU A 50 5.65 7.46 -3.49
C LEU A 50 4.50 6.84 -2.69
N PHE A 51 4.39 5.51 -2.70
CA PHE A 51 3.40 4.79 -1.90
C PHE A 51 3.49 5.12 -0.40
N ILE A 52 4.70 5.14 0.17
CA ILE A 52 4.91 5.48 1.59
C ILE A 52 4.47 6.92 1.86
N LYS A 53 4.83 7.87 0.98
CA LYS A 53 4.46 9.28 1.12
C LYS A 53 2.94 9.46 1.08
N ASP A 54 2.28 8.88 0.07
CA ASP A 54 0.83 9.00 -0.09
C ASP A 54 0.08 8.27 1.03
N THR A 55 0.53 7.09 1.43
CA THR A 55 -0.08 6.33 2.54
C THR A 55 -0.02 7.13 3.84
N LYS A 56 1.12 7.75 4.17
CA LYS A 56 1.24 8.60 5.36
C LYS A 56 0.26 9.77 5.33
N ARG A 57 0.19 10.48 4.20
CA ARG A 57 -0.75 11.60 4.02
C ARG A 57 -2.20 11.14 4.21
N ILE A 58 -2.60 10.11 3.47
CA ILE A 58 -3.98 9.61 3.47
C ILE A 58 -4.39 9.08 4.85
N LEU A 59 -3.53 8.32 5.54
CA LEU A 59 -3.84 7.83 6.88
C LEU A 59 -4.00 8.96 7.91
N ASN A 60 -3.18 10.01 7.81
CA ASN A 60 -3.32 11.19 8.66
C ASN A 60 -4.64 11.93 8.41
N ASP A 61 -5.02 12.09 7.14
CA ASP A 61 -6.28 12.74 6.75
C ASP A 61 -7.50 11.94 7.23
N ILE A 62 -7.49 10.61 7.06
CA ILE A 62 -8.52 9.72 7.58
C ILE A 62 -8.62 9.83 9.11
N ALA A 63 -7.49 9.76 9.82
CA ALA A 63 -7.47 9.88 11.28
C ALA A 63 -8.01 11.25 11.74
N GLY A 64 -7.65 12.32 11.03
CA GLY A 64 -8.16 13.67 11.27
C GLY A 64 -9.68 13.75 11.16
N LEU A 65 -10.26 13.16 10.11
CA LEU A 65 -11.72 13.12 9.90
C LEU A 65 -12.43 12.30 10.97
N LEU A 66 -11.92 11.11 11.29
CA LEU A 66 -12.54 10.22 12.29
C LEU A 66 -12.55 10.82 13.70
N ASN A 67 -11.60 11.71 14.00
CA ASN A 67 -11.54 12.43 15.28
C ASN A 67 -12.51 13.61 15.39
N GLN A 68 -13.17 14.04 14.29
CA GLN A 68 -14.14 15.15 14.34
C GLN A 68 -15.45 14.72 14.98
N PRO A 69 -16.19 15.60 15.70
CA PRO A 69 -17.47 15.24 16.33
C PRO A 69 -18.50 14.65 15.34
N VAL A 70 -18.62 15.26 14.17
CA VAL A 70 -19.41 14.77 13.03
C VAL A 70 -18.42 14.36 11.94
N VAL A 71 -18.51 13.12 11.47
CA VAL A 71 -17.58 12.57 10.47
C VAL A 71 -18.16 12.74 9.08
N ASP A 72 -17.38 13.33 8.18
CA ASP A 72 -17.65 13.31 6.75
C ASP A 72 -17.21 11.97 6.14
N TYR A 73 -18.13 11.01 6.13
CA TYR A 73 -17.88 9.67 5.59
C TYR A 73 -17.69 9.65 4.07
N ASP A 74 -18.15 10.67 3.35
CA ASP A 74 -17.98 10.75 1.91
C ASP A 74 -16.52 11.10 1.58
N ILE A 75 -15.89 11.98 2.35
CA ILE A 75 -14.45 12.25 2.24
C ILE A 75 -13.63 11.03 2.71
N VAL A 76 -14.04 10.36 3.80
CA VAL A 76 -13.37 9.11 4.25
C VAL A 76 -13.40 8.06 3.13
N ASP A 77 -14.52 7.87 2.43
CA ASP A 77 -14.60 6.92 1.31
C ASP A 77 -13.65 7.28 0.16
N VAL A 78 -13.56 8.57 -0.20
CA VAL A 78 -12.60 9.04 -1.21
C VAL A 78 -11.17 8.68 -0.82
N LEU A 79 -10.78 8.96 0.43
CA LEU A 79 -9.43 8.69 0.94
C LEU A 79 -9.13 7.19 0.99
N VAL A 80 -10.08 6.35 1.42
CA VAL A 80 -9.93 4.90 1.47
C VAL A 80 -9.80 4.31 0.07
N ARG A 81 -10.55 4.82 -0.92
CA ARG A 81 -10.40 4.44 -2.33
C ARG A 81 -9.03 4.85 -2.88
N GLN A 82 -8.52 6.02 -2.52
CA GLN A 82 -7.16 6.44 -2.88
C GLN A 82 -6.12 5.50 -2.28
N LEU A 83 -6.21 5.18 -0.98
CA LEU A 83 -5.29 4.25 -0.32
C LEU A 83 -5.34 2.85 -0.95
N LYS A 84 -6.53 2.37 -1.31
CA LYS A 84 -6.71 1.12 -2.06
C LYS A 84 -5.97 1.19 -3.41
N GLY A 85 -6.10 2.28 -4.15
CA GLY A 85 -5.40 2.48 -5.43
C GLY A 85 -3.88 2.48 -5.28
N CYS A 86 -3.36 3.25 -4.33
CA CYS A 86 -1.92 3.34 -4.05
C CYS A 86 -1.33 1.99 -3.58
N SER A 87 -2.06 1.25 -2.75
CA SER A 87 -1.61 -0.08 -2.31
C SER A 87 -1.65 -1.13 -3.43
N TYR A 88 -2.65 -1.06 -4.31
CA TYR A 88 -2.73 -1.92 -5.49
C TYR A 88 -1.54 -1.71 -6.43
N SER A 89 -1.18 -0.46 -6.73
CA SER A 89 -0.14 -0.14 -7.71
C SER A 89 1.25 -0.64 -7.31
N VAL A 90 1.51 -0.88 -6.03
CA VAL A 90 2.78 -1.43 -5.52
C VAL A 90 2.67 -2.87 -5.01
N GLY A 91 1.51 -3.51 -5.19
CA GLY A 91 1.25 -4.86 -4.70
C GLY A 91 1.29 -5.03 -3.18
N ALA A 92 0.95 -3.98 -2.42
CA ALA A 92 0.82 -4.03 -0.96
C ALA A 92 -0.50 -4.73 -0.56
N LYS A 93 -0.55 -6.04 -0.77
CA LYS A 93 -1.76 -6.87 -0.69
C LYS A 93 -2.59 -6.67 0.57
N LYS A 94 -1.95 -6.74 1.75
CA LYS A 94 -2.67 -6.63 3.03
C LYS A 94 -3.31 -5.25 3.21
N VAL A 95 -2.62 -4.18 2.81
CA VAL A 95 -3.18 -2.82 2.88
C VAL A 95 -4.38 -2.71 1.95
N ASN A 96 -4.27 -3.23 0.71
CA ASN A 96 -5.35 -3.23 -0.26
C ASN A 96 -6.61 -3.95 0.26
N LEU A 97 -6.42 -5.15 0.83
CA LEU A 97 -7.50 -5.93 1.44
C LEU A 97 -8.13 -5.20 2.63
N SER A 98 -7.32 -4.59 3.50
CA SER A 98 -7.81 -3.78 4.61
C SER A 98 -8.67 -2.61 4.11
N CYS A 99 -8.30 -1.92 3.03
CA CYS A 99 -9.14 -0.86 2.46
C CYS A 99 -10.49 -1.40 1.96
N MET A 100 -10.52 -2.59 1.36
CA MET A 100 -11.77 -3.23 0.92
C MET A 100 -12.68 -3.58 2.10
N GLN A 101 -12.11 -4.02 3.22
CA GLN A 101 -12.86 -4.33 4.43
C GLN A 101 -13.31 -3.07 5.17
N PHE A 102 -12.45 -2.04 5.20
CA PHE A 102 -12.69 -0.79 5.92
C PHE A 102 -14.00 -0.12 5.48
N ARG A 103 -14.32 -0.18 4.17
CA ARG A 103 -15.58 0.32 3.61
C ARG A 103 -16.83 -0.19 4.32
N ARG A 104 -16.83 -1.45 4.77
CA ARG A 104 -17.98 -2.07 5.45
C ARG A 104 -18.26 -1.51 6.84
N PHE A 105 -17.26 -0.90 7.49
CA PHE A 105 -17.39 -0.40 8.86
C PHE A 105 -18.05 0.98 8.90
N TYR A 106 -17.80 1.82 7.89
CA TYR A 106 -18.36 3.17 7.83
C TYR A 106 -19.53 3.32 6.85
N GLU A 107 -19.86 2.31 6.05
CA GLU A 107 -21.06 2.27 5.21
C GLU A 107 -22.38 2.51 5.99
N PRO A 108 -22.53 2.07 7.26
CA PRO A 108 -23.67 2.46 8.11
C PRO A 108 -23.66 3.94 8.56
N ARG A 109 -22.62 4.70 8.21
CA ARG A 109 -22.36 6.09 8.63
C ARG A 109 -22.40 6.28 10.16
N SER A 110 -21.92 5.28 10.90
CA SER A 110 -21.91 5.27 12.37
C SER A 110 -20.49 5.13 12.93
N LYS A 111 -20.14 5.95 13.92
CA LYS A 111 -18.84 5.85 14.62
C LYS A 111 -18.68 4.62 15.50
N GLU A 112 -19.78 4.04 15.98
CA GLU A 112 -19.78 2.95 16.96
C GLU A 112 -19.15 1.64 16.47
N ARG A 113 -18.77 1.54 15.19
CA ARG A 113 -18.25 0.33 14.54
C ARG A 113 -16.85 0.48 13.91
N ILE A 114 -16.18 1.63 14.11
CA ILE A 114 -14.82 1.90 13.62
C ILE A 114 -13.85 1.80 14.78
#